data_AF-A0A3G6JJT2-F1
#
_entry.id   AF-A0A3G6JJT2-F1
#
_cell.length_a   1.000
_cell.length_b   1.000
_cell.length_c   1.000
_cell.angle_alpha   90.00
_cell.angle_beta   90.00
_cell.angle_gamma   90.00
#
_symmetry.space_group_name_H-M   'P 1'
#
loop_
_entity.id
_entity.type
_entity.pdbx_description
1 polymer ?
#
loop_
_entity_poly.entity_id
_entity_poly.type
_entity_poly.pdbx_seq_one_letter_code
_entity_poly.pdbx_strand_id
1 'polypeptide(L)'
;MKRFEYAGLTKELHQRLTLEFDALKEQHRRTLTKYVMQTKQCDRAQARKYCQRFDNVIKERSKLSPATLDDMSEYITDGLVNDLQEYLAENYFSSSVKFRPDTDKRNAGLPEELFKQYCEEIKSLKAKYPNSFTAHIMDVKGCKYQKATSIRTAINTLYTEMGIVTPRKVIQLEGLLSRELFGKIAKYVFNKHEWPESLDSEVDRIYLEYRTKGDRGLNKESVKRTLYKAISMGL
;
A
#
# COMPACT_ATOMS: atom_id res chain seq x y z
N MET A 1 5.11 -23.46 17.13
CA MET A 1 3.73 -23.47 16.61
C MET A 1 3.77 -23.01 15.17
N LYS A 2 3.19 -23.78 14.23
CA LYS A 2 2.99 -23.32 12.84
C LYS A 2 1.90 -22.26 12.87
N ARG A 3 2.09 -21.14 12.17
CA ARG A 3 1.16 -20.00 12.14
C ARG A 3 0.55 -19.78 10.75
N PHE A 4 1.27 -20.19 9.70
CA PHE A 4 0.85 -20.00 8.32
C PHE A 4 1.10 -21.29 7.55
N GLU A 5 0.03 -21.92 7.07
CA GLU A 5 0.12 -23.13 6.26
C GLU A 5 1.02 -22.90 5.04
N TYR A 6 2.03 -23.75 4.87
CA TYR A 6 3.03 -23.68 3.78
C TYR A 6 3.71 -22.31 3.65
N ALA A 7 3.81 -21.55 4.75
CA ALA A 7 4.32 -20.18 4.76
C ALA A 7 3.58 -19.24 3.76
N GLY A 8 2.31 -19.54 3.45
CA GLY A 8 1.52 -18.78 2.48
C GLY A 8 1.90 -19.03 1.02
N LEU A 9 2.59 -20.14 0.72
CA LEU A 9 2.91 -20.61 -0.63
C LEU A 9 2.00 -21.77 -1.04
N THR A 10 2.12 -22.21 -2.30
CA THR A 10 1.64 -23.56 -2.66
C THR A 10 2.46 -24.61 -1.92
N LYS A 11 1.85 -25.77 -1.68
CA LYS A 11 2.51 -26.92 -1.06
C LYS A 11 3.80 -27.32 -1.80
N GLU A 12 3.77 -27.30 -3.13
CA GLU A 12 4.90 -27.68 -3.99
C GLU A 12 6.07 -26.71 -3.86
N LEU A 13 5.80 -25.39 -3.87
CA LEU A 13 6.82 -24.36 -3.71
C LEU A 13 7.44 -24.38 -2.31
N HIS A 14 6.61 -24.57 -1.26
CA HIS A 14 7.11 -24.69 0.11
C HIS A 14 7.98 -25.94 0.31
N GLN A 15 7.60 -27.06 -0.31
CA GLN A 15 8.39 -28.29 -0.28
C GLN A 15 9.74 -28.12 -0.97
N ARG A 16 9.78 -27.55 -2.18
CA ARG A 16 11.03 -27.26 -2.90
C ARG A 16 11.96 -26.34 -2.09
N LEU A 17 11.39 -25.26 -1.53
CA LEU A 17 12.14 -24.33 -0.67
C LEU A 17 12.70 -25.00 0.58
N THR A 18 11.95 -25.91 1.20
CA THR A 18 12.42 -26.66 2.35
C THR A 18 13.56 -27.60 1.99
N LEU A 19 13.46 -28.31 0.86
CA LEU A 19 14.51 -29.23 0.39
C LEU A 19 15.82 -28.52 0.11
N GLU A 20 15.78 -27.40 -0.63
CA GLU A 20 17.00 -26.64 -0.93
C GLU A 20 17.63 -26.03 0.33
N PHE A 21 16.82 -25.50 1.23
CA PHE A 21 17.34 -24.90 2.46
C PHE A 21 17.89 -25.95 3.46
N ASP A 22 17.30 -27.14 3.50
CA ASP A 22 17.82 -28.24 4.30
C ASP A 22 19.13 -28.80 3.71
N ALA A 23 19.25 -28.87 2.38
CA ALA A 23 20.51 -29.21 1.72
C ALA A 23 21.62 -28.19 2.04
N LEU A 24 21.30 -26.89 2.00
CA LEU A 24 22.21 -25.81 2.40
C LEU A 24 22.67 -25.95 3.86
N LYS A 25 21.74 -26.28 4.77
CA LYS A 25 22.06 -26.50 6.18
C LYS A 25 22.98 -27.69 6.41
N GLU A 26 22.81 -28.76 5.65
CA GLU A 26 23.67 -29.93 5.76
C GLU A 26 25.07 -29.62 5.20
N GLN A 27 25.15 -28.92 4.07
CA GLN A 27 26.42 -28.47 3.49
C GLN A 27 27.20 -27.54 4.45
N HIS A 28 26.48 -26.64 5.13
CA HIS A 28 27.06 -25.68 6.08
C HIS A 28 26.73 -26.03 7.54
N ARG A 29 26.82 -27.32 7.89
CA ARG A 29 26.48 -27.78 9.23
C ARG A 29 27.36 -27.11 10.29
N ARG A 30 26.72 -26.45 11.27
CA ARG A 30 27.34 -25.61 12.33
C ARG A 30 28.08 -24.36 11.83
N THR A 31 28.22 -24.16 10.52
CA THR A 31 28.92 -23.03 9.90
C THR A 31 28.00 -22.10 9.10
N LEU A 32 26.71 -22.41 8.96
CA LEU A 32 25.72 -21.61 8.21
C LEU A 32 25.76 -20.12 8.58
N THR A 33 25.81 -19.78 9.87
CA THR A 33 25.91 -18.36 10.27
C THR A 33 27.19 -17.70 9.76
N LYS A 34 28.33 -18.41 9.75
CA LYS A 34 29.60 -17.89 9.21
C LYS A 34 29.51 -17.74 7.69
N TYR A 35 28.88 -18.68 7.01
CA TYR A 35 28.63 -18.60 5.58
C TYR A 35 27.77 -17.38 5.24
N VAL A 36 26.65 -17.17 5.93
CA VAL A 36 25.78 -15.99 5.75
C VAL A 36 26.52 -14.67 6.01
N MET A 37 27.40 -14.62 7.03
CA MET A 37 28.26 -13.45 7.27
C MET A 37 29.14 -13.12 6.07
N GLN A 38 29.73 -14.15 5.44
CA GLN A 38 30.63 -13.99 4.30
C GLN A 38 29.87 -13.53 3.05
N THR A 39 28.73 -14.15 2.75
CA THR A 39 27.95 -13.81 1.56
C THR A 39 27.35 -12.39 1.65
N LYS A 40 26.73 -12.05 2.79
CA LYS A 40 26.08 -10.75 3.00
C LYS A 40 27.01 -9.65 3.53
N GLN A 41 28.29 -9.95 3.75
CA GLN A 41 29.29 -9.05 4.35
C GLN A 41 28.78 -8.35 5.62
N CYS A 42 28.22 -9.14 6.54
CA CYS A 42 27.52 -8.64 7.72
C CYS A 42 28.12 -9.13 9.04
N ASP A 43 27.76 -8.47 10.14
CA ASP A 43 28.19 -8.91 11.47
C ASP A 43 27.48 -10.21 11.91
N ARG A 44 28.00 -10.84 12.96
CA ARG A 44 27.45 -12.11 13.47
C ARG A 44 26.00 -11.97 13.99
N ALA A 45 25.62 -10.80 14.50
CA ALA A 45 24.28 -10.57 15.04
C ALA A 45 23.26 -10.44 13.91
N GLN A 46 23.61 -9.74 12.82
CA GLN A 46 22.84 -9.64 11.60
C GLN A 46 22.69 -11.00 10.93
N ALA A 47 23.78 -11.76 10.76
CA ALA A 47 23.72 -13.12 10.19
C ALA A 47 22.80 -14.07 10.97
N ARG A 48 22.78 -13.97 12.31
CA ARG A 48 21.82 -14.72 13.14
C ARG A 48 20.37 -14.32 12.86
N LYS A 49 20.08 -13.05 12.65
CA LYS A 49 18.73 -12.56 12.29
C LYS A 49 18.30 -13.10 10.93
N TYR A 50 19.19 -13.11 9.93
CA TYR A 50 18.94 -13.73 8.63
C TYR A 50 18.58 -15.20 8.77
N CYS A 51 19.45 -15.98 9.42
CA CYS A 51 19.23 -17.41 9.67
C CYS A 51 17.89 -17.66 10.37
N GLN A 52 17.57 -16.88 11.41
CA GLN A 52 16.32 -17.01 12.16
C GLN A 52 15.09 -16.71 11.28
N ARG A 53 15.17 -15.69 10.42
CA ARG A 53 14.06 -15.33 9.52
C ARG A 53 13.80 -16.42 8.49
N PHE A 54 14.86 -16.98 7.89
CA PHE A 54 14.72 -18.11 6.96
C PHE A 54 14.12 -19.34 7.66
N ASP A 55 14.63 -19.67 8.85
CA ASP A 55 14.09 -20.74 9.69
C ASP A 55 12.61 -20.55 10.02
N ASN A 56 12.17 -19.31 10.24
CA ASN A 56 10.76 -19.02 10.51
C ASN A 56 9.88 -19.26 9.28
N VAL A 57 10.35 -19.00 8.06
CA VAL A 57 9.63 -19.32 6.82
C VAL A 57 9.54 -20.83 6.66
N ILE A 58 10.66 -21.55 6.74
CA ILE A 58 10.69 -23.02 6.57
C ILE A 58 9.79 -23.72 7.59
N LYS A 59 9.84 -23.27 8.86
CA LYS A 59 9.03 -23.83 9.96
C LYS A 59 7.59 -23.27 10.00
N GLU A 60 7.15 -22.57 8.96
CA GLU A 60 5.77 -22.06 8.81
C GLU A 60 5.36 -21.11 9.96
N ARG A 61 6.33 -20.46 10.59
CA ARG A 61 6.13 -19.47 11.67
C ARG A 61 5.87 -18.07 11.11
N SER A 62 6.31 -17.81 9.88
CA SER A 62 6.07 -16.58 9.12
C SER A 62 5.72 -16.92 7.67
N LYS A 63 4.93 -16.04 7.02
CA LYS A 63 4.77 -16.11 5.56
C LYS A 63 6.08 -15.76 4.86
N LEU A 64 6.34 -16.32 3.68
CA LEU A 64 7.40 -15.82 2.81
C LEU A 64 7.01 -14.44 2.30
N SER A 65 7.89 -13.46 2.47
CA SER A 65 7.72 -12.10 1.93
C SER A 65 8.74 -11.82 0.84
N PRO A 66 8.46 -10.90 -0.11
CA PRO A 66 9.40 -10.55 -1.16
C PRO A 66 10.79 -10.14 -0.63
N ALA A 67 10.83 -9.34 0.45
CA ALA A 67 12.09 -8.95 1.08
C ALA A 67 12.84 -10.15 1.68
N THR A 68 12.12 -11.13 2.23
CA THR A 68 12.76 -12.35 2.74
C THR A 68 13.27 -13.22 1.60
N LEU A 69 12.55 -13.29 0.48
CA LEU A 69 12.98 -14.01 -0.72
C LEU A 69 14.23 -13.38 -1.34
N ASP A 70 14.28 -12.05 -1.46
CA ASP A 70 15.46 -11.30 -1.91
C ASP A 70 16.70 -11.65 -1.08
N ASP A 71 16.53 -11.68 0.24
CA ASP A 71 17.60 -12.10 1.15
C ASP A 71 17.98 -13.58 1.04
N MET A 72 17.05 -14.46 0.64
CA MET A 72 17.28 -15.90 0.43
C MET A 72 17.87 -16.23 -0.93
N SER A 73 17.71 -15.36 -1.93
CA SER A 73 18.04 -15.63 -3.34
C SER A 73 19.49 -16.06 -3.57
N GLU A 74 20.43 -15.60 -2.74
CA GLU A 74 21.84 -15.98 -2.79
C GLU A 74 22.14 -17.43 -2.34
N TYR A 75 21.13 -18.12 -1.79
CA TYR A 75 21.30 -19.41 -1.12
C TYR A 75 20.43 -20.54 -1.69
N ILE A 76 19.59 -20.23 -2.67
CA ILE A 76 18.70 -21.17 -3.35
C ILE A 76 18.89 -21.02 -4.86
N THR A 77 18.37 -21.97 -5.64
CA THR A 77 18.55 -21.98 -7.09
C THR A 77 17.78 -20.85 -7.77
N ASP A 78 18.36 -20.26 -8.82
CA ASP A 78 17.71 -19.20 -9.61
C ASP A 78 16.33 -19.63 -10.14
N GLY A 79 16.18 -20.90 -10.51
CA GLY A 79 14.90 -21.46 -10.94
C GLY A 79 13.84 -21.41 -9.84
N LEU A 80 14.18 -21.79 -8.60
CA LEU A 80 13.26 -21.68 -7.48
C LEU A 80 13.00 -20.22 -7.10
N VAL A 81 14.00 -19.33 -7.18
CA VAL A 81 13.81 -17.89 -6.97
C VAL A 81 12.78 -17.33 -7.92
N ASN A 82 12.90 -17.62 -9.22
CA ASN A 82 11.97 -17.14 -10.25
C ASN A 82 10.54 -17.63 -10.00
N ASP A 83 10.36 -18.92 -9.72
CA ASP A 83 9.04 -19.49 -9.44
C ASP A 83 8.40 -18.88 -8.18
N LEU A 84 9.20 -18.63 -7.14
CA LEU A 84 8.74 -17.97 -5.91
C LEU A 84 8.45 -16.48 -6.14
N GLN A 85 9.22 -15.80 -6.97
CA GLN A 85 8.98 -14.40 -7.34
C GLN A 85 7.67 -14.25 -8.12
N GLU A 86 7.43 -15.12 -9.11
CA GLU A 86 6.20 -15.14 -9.90
C GLU A 86 4.99 -15.43 -8.99
N TYR A 87 5.09 -16.48 -8.16
CA TYR A 87 4.02 -16.81 -7.21
C TYR A 87 3.73 -15.66 -6.25
N LEU A 88 4.76 -15.02 -5.69
CA LEU A 88 4.58 -13.88 -4.80
C LEU A 88 4.04 -12.65 -5.55
N ALA A 89 4.41 -12.41 -6.81
CA ALA A 89 3.85 -11.30 -7.59
C ALA A 89 2.34 -11.46 -7.81
N GLU A 90 1.87 -12.70 -8.03
CA GLU A 90 0.46 -13.00 -8.26
C GLU A 90 -0.36 -13.10 -6.97
N ASN A 91 0.21 -13.65 -5.89
CA ASN A 91 -0.52 -14.05 -4.69
C ASN A 91 -0.21 -13.18 -3.47
N TYR A 92 0.91 -12.46 -3.46
CA TYR A 92 1.26 -11.55 -2.39
C TYR A 92 0.61 -10.18 -2.63
N PHE A 93 -0.73 -10.12 -2.53
CA PHE A 93 -1.45 -8.88 -2.23
C PHE A 93 -1.20 -8.50 -0.77
N SER A 94 0.06 -8.27 -0.40
CA SER A 94 0.33 -7.57 0.84
C SER A 94 0.13 -6.10 0.60
N SER A 95 -0.75 -5.53 1.41
CA SER A 95 -0.82 -4.13 1.81
C SER A 95 0.54 -3.51 2.23
N SER A 96 1.61 -4.30 2.26
CA SER A 96 2.99 -3.90 2.54
C SER A 96 3.96 -4.04 1.35
N VAL A 97 3.51 -4.47 0.17
CA VAL A 97 4.31 -4.33 -1.05
C VAL A 97 4.28 -2.85 -1.39
N LYS A 98 5.29 -2.14 -0.91
CA LYS A 98 5.87 -1.08 -1.72
C LYS A 98 6.34 -1.72 -3.03
N PHE A 99 5.41 -1.95 -3.94
CA PHE A 99 5.60 -1.39 -5.27
C PHE A 99 5.97 0.06 -4.95
N ARG A 100 7.12 0.56 -5.38
CA ARG A 100 7.29 2.01 -5.36
C ARG A 100 6.69 2.51 -6.67
N PRO A 101 5.37 2.82 -6.76
CA PRO A 101 4.98 3.95 -7.58
C PRO A 101 5.29 5.28 -6.85
N ASP A 102 5.73 5.22 -5.58
CA ASP A 102 5.84 6.34 -4.64
C ASP A 102 7.10 7.23 -4.73
N THR A 103 8.02 7.02 -5.68
CA THR A 103 9.02 8.09 -5.97
C THR A 103 8.45 9.15 -6.89
N ASP A 104 7.46 8.81 -7.72
CA ASP A 104 6.84 9.81 -8.57
C ASP A 104 5.69 10.50 -7.84
N LYS A 105 6.06 11.50 -7.03
CA LYS A 105 5.11 12.39 -6.36
C LYS A 105 4.58 13.47 -7.30
N ARG A 106 4.97 13.42 -8.58
CA ARG A 106 4.55 14.38 -9.58
C ARG A 106 3.04 14.49 -9.61
N ASN A 107 2.55 15.71 -9.69
CA ASN A 107 1.13 16.03 -9.70
C ASN A 107 0.36 15.45 -8.50
N ALA A 108 1.04 15.23 -7.38
CA ALA A 108 0.51 14.56 -6.19
C ALA A 108 -0.15 13.19 -6.49
N GLY A 109 0.30 12.49 -7.53
CA GLY A 109 -0.25 11.20 -7.95
C GLY A 109 -1.60 11.27 -8.69
N LEU A 110 -2.06 12.48 -9.03
CA LEU A 110 -3.23 12.74 -9.88
C LEU A 110 -2.82 12.85 -11.37
N PRO A 111 -3.76 12.70 -12.31
CA PRO A 111 -3.55 13.09 -13.70
C PRO A 111 -3.18 14.58 -13.79
N GLU A 112 -2.29 14.93 -14.72
CA GLU A 112 -1.72 16.28 -14.83
C GLU A 112 -2.79 17.39 -14.88
N GLU A 113 -3.78 17.23 -15.74
CA GLU A 113 -4.88 18.19 -15.89
C GLU A 113 -5.71 18.35 -14.61
N LEU A 114 -5.90 17.26 -13.88
CA LEU A 114 -6.64 17.26 -12.61
C LEU A 114 -5.84 17.98 -11.51
N PHE A 115 -4.51 17.81 -11.53
CA PHE A 115 -3.62 18.50 -10.60
C PHE A 115 -3.53 19.99 -10.88
N LYS A 116 -3.48 20.40 -12.16
CA LYS A 116 -3.53 21.83 -12.54
C LYS A 116 -4.78 22.51 -12.00
N GLN A 117 -5.95 21.90 -12.22
CA GLN A 117 -7.24 22.40 -11.69
C GLN A 117 -7.22 22.49 -10.15
N TYR A 118 -6.66 21.49 -9.47
CA TYR A 118 -6.46 21.54 -8.02
C TYR A 118 -5.58 22.71 -7.59
N CYS A 119 -4.44 22.92 -8.24
CA CYS A 119 -3.55 24.02 -7.92
C CYS A 119 -4.20 25.39 -8.15
N GLU A 120 -4.98 25.56 -9.21
CA GLU A 120 -5.72 26.79 -9.51
C GLU A 120 -6.79 27.11 -8.46
N GLU A 121 -7.59 26.12 -8.06
CA GLU A 121 -8.59 26.30 -7.01
C GLU A 121 -7.95 26.61 -5.66
N ILE A 122 -6.90 25.88 -5.26
CA ILE A 122 -6.18 26.15 -4.01
C ILE A 122 -5.52 27.54 -4.01
N LYS A 123 -4.96 27.97 -5.15
CA LYS A 123 -4.38 29.32 -5.30
C LYS A 123 -5.47 30.38 -5.13
N SER A 124 -6.62 30.18 -5.75
CA SER A 124 -7.78 31.09 -5.65
C SER A 124 -8.33 31.14 -4.22
N LEU A 125 -8.43 30.00 -3.54
CA LEU A 125 -8.85 29.90 -2.14
C LEU A 125 -7.87 30.60 -1.19
N LYS A 126 -6.57 30.41 -1.38
CA LYS A 126 -5.54 31.11 -0.58
C LYS A 126 -5.57 32.62 -0.81
N ALA A 127 -5.79 33.06 -2.05
CA ALA A 127 -5.91 34.49 -2.38
C ALA A 127 -7.16 35.12 -1.73
N LYS A 128 -8.26 34.38 -1.64
CA LYS A 128 -9.49 34.84 -0.96
C LYS A 128 -9.32 34.92 0.57
N TYR A 129 -8.47 34.06 1.14
CA TYR A 129 -8.27 33.96 2.60
C TYR A 129 -6.79 33.98 3.00
N PRO A 130 -6.04 35.06 2.72
CA PRO A 130 -4.57 35.08 2.87
C PRO A 130 -4.10 34.82 4.30
N ASN A 131 -4.77 35.41 5.30
CA ASN A 131 -4.43 35.24 6.73
C ASN A 131 -5.46 34.39 7.50
N SER A 132 -6.53 33.97 6.85
CA SER A 132 -7.68 33.31 7.48
C SER A 132 -7.99 31.94 6.90
N PHE A 133 -7.13 31.38 6.05
CA PHE A 133 -7.37 30.08 5.41
C PHE A 133 -7.66 28.95 6.43
N THR A 134 -7.04 28.99 7.61
CA THR A 134 -7.33 27.99 8.67
C THR A 134 -8.70 28.21 9.29
N ALA A 135 -9.12 29.46 9.49
CA ALA A 135 -10.45 29.79 9.98
C ALA A 135 -11.53 29.37 8.96
N HIS A 136 -11.29 29.58 7.66
CA HIS A 136 -12.16 29.10 6.60
C HIS A 136 -12.30 27.56 6.62
N ILE A 137 -11.20 26.83 6.80
CA ILE A 137 -11.27 25.36 6.94
C ILE A 137 -12.07 24.96 8.19
N MET A 138 -11.92 25.69 9.31
CA MET A 138 -12.71 25.42 10.53
C MET A 138 -14.21 25.59 10.28
N ASP A 139 -14.59 26.65 9.56
CA ASP A 139 -15.98 26.97 9.21
C ASP A 139 -16.58 25.90 8.31
N VAL A 140 -15.93 25.57 7.19
CA VAL A 140 -16.38 24.55 6.24
C VAL A 140 -16.47 23.16 6.87
N LYS A 141 -15.50 22.80 7.74
CA LYS A 141 -15.43 21.47 8.33
C LYS A 141 -16.12 21.36 9.70
N GLY A 142 -16.61 22.46 10.27
CA GLY A 142 -17.15 22.51 11.63
C GLY A 142 -16.18 21.93 12.67
N CYS A 143 -14.88 22.22 12.55
CA CYS A 143 -13.84 21.51 13.33
C CYS A 143 -12.97 22.42 14.19
N LYS A 144 -12.33 21.84 15.22
CA LYS A 144 -11.37 22.53 16.08
C LYS A 144 -10.11 22.93 15.30
N TYR A 145 -9.45 23.99 15.76
CA TYR A 145 -8.24 24.55 15.15
C TYR A 145 -7.15 23.52 14.81
N GLN A 146 -6.90 22.54 15.69
CA GLN A 146 -5.90 21.50 15.48
C GLN A 146 -6.20 20.65 14.22
N LYS A 147 -7.47 20.27 14.02
CA LYS A 147 -7.91 19.48 12.86
C LYS A 147 -7.83 20.32 11.58
N ALA A 148 -8.27 21.59 11.64
CA ALA A 148 -8.14 22.51 10.50
C ALA A 148 -6.67 22.75 10.09
N THR A 149 -5.78 22.86 11.07
CA THR A 149 -4.34 23.02 10.83
C THR A 149 -3.76 21.77 10.17
N SER A 150 -4.16 20.57 10.60
CA SER A 150 -3.77 19.31 9.95
C SER A 150 -4.24 19.23 8.49
N ILE A 151 -5.48 19.64 8.21
CA ILE A 151 -6.04 19.69 6.85
C ILE A 151 -5.28 20.70 5.99
N ARG A 152 -5.00 21.90 6.52
CA ARG A 152 -4.18 22.91 5.83
C ARG A 152 -2.79 22.35 5.46
N THR A 153 -2.14 21.67 6.40
CA THR A 153 -0.84 21.04 6.14
C THR A 153 -0.96 19.99 5.04
N ALA A 154 -2.00 19.15 5.05
CA ALA A 154 -2.24 18.17 4.01
C ALA A 154 -2.41 18.82 2.62
N ILE A 155 -3.20 19.90 2.52
CA ILE A 155 -3.39 20.68 1.29
C ILE A 155 -2.04 21.21 0.78
N ASN A 156 -1.24 21.81 1.67
CA ASN A 156 0.07 22.34 1.30
C ASN A 156 1.02 21.24 0.84
N THR A 157 1.07 20.09 1.53
CA THR A 157 1.90 18.94 1.12
C THR A 157 1.52 18.42 -0.27
N LEU A 158 0.23 18.41 -0.62
CA LEU A 158 -0.24 18.03 -1.96
C LEU A 158 0.12 19.09 -2.99
N TYR A 159 -0.10 20.37 -2.68
CA TYR A 159 0.18 21.50 -3.55
C TYR A 159 1.67 21.59 -3.92
N THR A 160 2.57 21.27 -2.99
CA THR A 160 4.02 21.26 -3.22
C THR A 160 4.53 19.90 -3.71
N GLU A 161 3.66 18.97 -4.09
CA GLU A 161 4.03 17.62 -4.58
C GLU A 161 4.92 16.84 -3.60
N MET A 162 4.86 17.17 -2.30
CA MET A 162 5.64 16.50 -1.26
C MET A 162 5.01 15.17 -0.84
N GLY A 163 3.76 14.91 -1.25
CA GLY A 163 3.11 13.62 -1.10
C GLY A 163 1.94 13.43 -2.06
N ILE A 164 1.41 12.20 -2.09
CA ILE A 164 0.32 11.80 -2.99
C ILE A 164 -1.07 11.97 -2.37
N VAL A 165 -2.10 12.11 -3.21
CA VAL A 165 -3.51 12.13 -2.79
C VAL A 165 -3.96 10.71 -2.45
N THR A 166 -4.11 10.43 -1.15
CA THR A 166 -4.65 9.16 -0.65
C THR A 166 -6.13 9.28 -0.29
N PRO A 167 -6.88 8.18 -0.14
CA PRO A 167 -8.29 8.21 0.24
C PRO A 167 -8.56 9.07 1.49
N ARG A 168 -7.70 8.97 2.50
CA ARG A 168 -7.80 9.79 3.72
C ARG A 168 -7.66 11.29 3.45
N LYS A 169 -6.78 11.67 2.52
CA LYS A 169 -6.63 13.09 2.12
C LYS A 169 -7.80 13.57 1.28
N VAL A 170 -8.40 12.73 0.44
CA VAL A 170 -9.64 13.08 -0.27
C VAL A 170 -10.74 13.44 0.72
N ILE A 171 -10.97 12.63 1.75
CA ILE A 171 -11.96 12.95 2.81
C ILE A 171 -11.64 14.31 3.47
N GLN A 172 -10.36 14.62 3.69
CA GLN A 172 -9.95 15.92 4.23
C GLN A 172 -10.25 17.10 3.28
N LEU A 173 -10.21 16.89 1.96
CA LEU A 173 -10.48 17.91 0.94
C LEU A 173 -11.98 18.17 0.69
N GLU A 174 -12.86 17.29 1.14
CA GLU A 174 -14.31 17.39 0.92
C GLU A 174 -14.87 18.75 1.35
N GLY A 175 -15.65 19.40 0.49
CA GLY A 175 -16.26 20.72 0.76
C GLY A 175 -15.30 21.92 0.68
N LEU A 176 -14.00 21.71 0.52
CA LEU A 176 -13.02 22.80 0.33
C LEU A 176 -12.79 23.13 -1.14
N LEU A 177 -12.98 22.16 -2.02
CA LEU A 177 -12.87 22.32 -3.48
C LEU A 177 -14.26 22.44 -4.10
N SER A 178 -14.32 22.88 -5.36
CA SER A 178 -15.54 22.83 -6.14
C SER A 178 -16.08 21.40 -6.21
N ARG A 179 -17.41 21.28 -6.23
CA ARG A 179 -18.08 19.96 -6.27
C ARG A 179 -17.62 19.11 -7.44
N GLU A 180 -17.41 19.76 -8.59
CA GLU A 180 -16.98 19.08 -9.82
C GLU A 180 -15.55 18.54 -9.71
N LEU A 181 -14.60 19.39 -9.31
CA LEU A 181 -13.21 18.98 -9.18
C LEU A 181 -13.05 17.91 -8.10
N PHE A 182 -13.70 18.09 -6.95
CA PHE A 182 -13.68 17.13 -5.87
C PHE A 182 -14.20 15.77 -6.30
N GLY A 183 -15.32 15.72 -7.02
CA GLY A 183 -15.90 14.47 -7.52
C GLY A 183 -14.96 13.73 -8.47
N LYS A 184 -14.26 14.45 -9.37
CA LYS A 184 -13.25 13.87 -10.26
C LYS A 184 -12.07 13.28 -9.48
N ILE A 185 -11.56 14.01 -8.48
CA ILE A 185 -10.47 13.56 -7.60
C ILE A 185 -10.89 12.33 -6.80
N ALA A 186 -12.08 12.37 -6.17
CA ALA A 186 -12.60 11.26 -5.38
C ALA A 186 -12.78 10.00 -6.23
N LYS A 187 -13.40 10.12 -7.41
CA LYS A 187 -13.56 9.01 -8.36
C LYS A 187 -12.21 8.42 -8.76
N TYR A 188 -11.22 9.24 -9.08
CA TYR A 188 -9.90 8.76 -9.45
C TYR A 188 -9.21 8.00 -8.30
N VAL A 189 -9.14 8.64 -7.12
CA VAL A 189 -8.38 8.12 -5.97
C VAL A 189 -9.03 6.87 -5.39
N PHE A 190 -10.36 6.82 -5.26
CA PHE A 190 -11.06 5.65 -4.74
C PHE A 190 -11.08 4.46 -5.72
N ASN A 191 -10.86 4.67 -7.02
CA ASN A 191 -10.65 3.56 -7.94
C ASN A 191 -9.17 3.10 -8.00
N LYS A 192 -8.23 3.97 -7.61
CA LYS A 192 -6.78 3.70 -7.70
C LYS A 192 -6.16 3.11 -6.43
N HIS A 193 -6.66 3.50 -5.25
CA HIS A 193 -6.02 3.16 -3.97
C HIS A 193 -6.89 2.23 -3.12
N GLU A 194 -6.23 1.35 -2.37
CA GLU A 194 -6.85 0.62 -1.25
C GLU A 194 -6.92 1.49 0.01
N TRP A 195 -7.91 1.24 0.86
CA TRP A 195 -8.08 1.91 2.15
C TRP A 195 -8.51 0.92 3.23
N PRO A 196 -8.28 1.24 4.51
CA PRO A 196 -8.78 0.42 5.61
C PRO A 196 -10.31 0.54 5.72
N GLU A 197 -10.97 -0.56 6.11
CA GLU A 197 -12.44 -0.66 6.31
C GLU A 197 -13.00 0.48 7.19
N SER A 198 -12.18 1.03 8.09
CA SER A 198 -12.54 2.20 8.90
C SER A 198 -12.94 3.45 8.10
N LEU A 199 -12.63 3.50 6.80
CA LEU A 199 -13.00 4.61 5.91
C LEU A 199 -14.18 4.28 4.99
N ASP A 200 -14.71 3.05 5.02
CA ASP A 200 -15.77 2.62 4.08
C ASP A 200 -17.00 3.52 4.16
N SER A 201 -17.42 3.89 5.37
CA SER A 201 -18.61 4.73 5.57
C SER A 201 -18.48 6.11 4.92
N GLU A 202 -17.32 6.75 5.06
CA GLU A 202 -17.06 8.06 4.46
C GLU A 202 -16.83 7.96 2.95
N VAL A 203 -16.15 6.91 2.49
CA VAL A 203 -15.90 6.68 1.07
C VAL A 203 -17.20 6.42 0.33
N ASP A 204 -18.09 5.58 0.87
CA ASP A 204 -19.39 5.28 0.29
C ASP A 204 -20.27 6.52 0.24
N ARG A 205 -20.32 7.30 1.34
CA ARG A 205 -21.05 8.58 1.36
C ARG A 205 -20.54 9.53 0.27
N ILE A 206 -19.23 9.76 0.21
CA ILE A 206 -18.61 10.66 -0.76
C ILE A 206 -18.87 10.18 -2.19
N TYR A 207 -18.71 8.87 -2.43
CA TYR A 207 -18.98 8.32 -3.75
C TYR A 207 -20.43 8.57 -4.16
N LEU A 208 -21.39 8.32 -3.27
CA LEU A 208 -22.82 8.54 -3.55
C LEU A 208 -23.16 10.02 -3.79
N GLU A 209 -22.55 10.93 -3.04
CA GLU A 209 -22.84 12.36 -3.07
C GLU A 209 -22.21 13.08 -4.29
N TYR A 210 -21.04 12.61 -4.74
CA TYR A 210 -20.24 13.25 -5.77
C TYR A 210 -20.15 12.45 -7.09
N ARG A 211 -20.82 11.30 -7.21
CA ARG A 211 -20.91 10.55 -8.48
C ARG A 211 -21.61 11.33 -9.59
N THR A 212 -21.21 11.05 -10.84
CA THR A 212 -21.93 11.51 -12.03
C THR A 212 -23.23 10.71 -12.19
N LYS A 213 -24.33 11.37 -12.59
CA LYS A 213 -25.61 10.68 -12.85
C LYS A 213 -25.39 9.60 -13.92
N GLY A 214 -25.58 8.34 -13.55
CA GLY A 214 -25.40 7.17 -14.44
C GLY A 214 -24.26 6.23 -14.03
N ASP A 215 -23.31 6.67 -13.20
CA ASP A 215 -22.28 5.78 -12.64
C ASP A 215 -22.91 4.77 -11.66
N ARG A 216 -22.67 3.48 -11.90
CA ARG A 216 -23.11 2.35 -11.06
C ARG A 216 -21.89 1.74 -10.34
N GLY A 217 -21.50 2.35 -9.22
CA GLY A 217 -20.52 1.78 -8.28
C GLY A 217 -19.04 2.06 -8.59
N LEU A 218 -18.20 1.82 -7.58
CA LEU A 218 -16.75 1.92 -7.71
C LEU A 218 -16.24 0.83 -8.66
N ASN A 219 -15.49 1.22 -9.69
CA ASN A 219 -14.90 0.29 -10.66
C ASN A 219 -13.56 -0.23 -10.11
N LYS A 220 -13.62 -0.88 -8.96
CA LYS A 220 -12.46 -1.35 -8.20
C LYS A 220 -12.45 -2.86 -8.12
N GLU A 221 -11.27 -3.46 -8.24
CA GLU A 221 -11.12 -4.91 -8.26
C GLU A 221 -11.55 -5.57 -6.94
N SER A 222 -11.27 -4.95 -5.80
CA SER A 222 -11.73 -5.44 -4.49
C SER A 222 -13.26 -5.40 -4.37
N VAL A 223 -13.92 -4.36 -4.88
CA VAL A 223 -15.40 -4.29 -4.90
C VAL A 223 -15.98 -5.36 -5.83
N LYS A 224 -15.38 -5.57 -7.01
CA LYS A 224 -15.76 -6.66 -7.92
C LYS A 224 -15.58 -8.04 -7.29
N ARG A 225 -14.46 -8.28 -6.59
CA ARG A 225 -14.19 -9.52 -5.86
C ARG A 225 -15.20 -9.75 -4.73
N THR A 226 -15.54 -8.72 -3.97
CA THR A 226 -16.56 -8.80 -2.92
C THR A 226 -17.95 -9.09 -3.50
N LEU A 227 -18.34 -8.40 -4.57
CA LEU A 227 -19.58 -8.67 -5.30
C LEU A 227 -19.61 -10.10 -5.85
N TYR A 228 -18.53 -10.55 -6.48
CA TYR A 228 -18.40 -11.92 -6.99
C TYR A 228 -18.48 -12.97 -5.87
N LYS A 229 -17.89 -12.67 -4.71
CA LYS A 229 -17.98 -13.52 -3.52
C LYS A 229 -19.40 -13.57 -2.95
N ALA A 230 -20.10 -12.43 -2.90
CA ALA A 230 -21.49 -12.38 -2.46
C ALA A 230 -22.41 -13.18 -3.40
N ILE A 231 -22.27 -12.97 -4.71
CA ILE A 231 -23.02 -13.70 -5.75
C ILE A 231 -22.72 -15.21 -5.69
N SER A 232 -21.46 -15.61 -5.55
CA SER A 232 -21.10 -17.04 -5.45
C SER A 232 -21.56 -17.69 -4.14
N MET A 233 -21.83 -16.91 -3.10
CA MET A 233 -22.47 -17.34 -1.85
C MET A 233 -24.00 -17.31 -1.90
N GLY A 234 -24.60 -16.83 -3.00
CA GLY A 234 -26.06 -16.75 -3.17
C GLY A 234 -26.74 -15.68 -2.32
N LEU A 235 -26.00 -14.63 -1.93
CA LEU A 235 -26.51 -13.46 -1.20
C LEU A 235 -27.07 -12.39 -2.13
#